data_AF-A0A4U5TNV8-F1
#
_entry.id   AF-A0A4U5TNV8-F1
#
_cell.length_a   1.000
_cell.length_b   1.000
_cell.length_c   1.000
_cell.angle_alpha   90.00
_cell.angle_beta   90.00
_cell.angle_gamma   90.00
#
_symmetry.space_group_name_H-M   'P 1'
#
loop_
_entity.id
_entity.type
_entity.pdbx_description
1 polymer ?
#
loop_
_entity_poly.entity_id
_entity_poly.type
_entity_poly.pdbx_seq_one_letter_code
_entity_poly.pdbx_strand_id
1 'polypeptide(L)'
;MKLKLLLAEILLLVNSVAPAQNINNYLDQYQIIPQMISQHPNGEWFISANSKGTTPQLFKLTPINEEEAKIDTLDYGFYLNISKLSNDGDHLLYAFADTIQDVRKTYLRTYENGQFSEPVDFRKMTGLKALTYFMVDKNENVYFYTYAKDPKGLYRIMKTDEDRYGKAELLLPNRSNYVPFSPLLLDEKTMLLAQHGVDDQSVNGIYVSQKTAGKWQTPVKIEDWPYGWSLGFDKNGDIIYINAQTRRTEYYKLEEVQKTLKNLI
;
A
#
# COMPACT_ATOMS: atom_id res chain seq x y z
N MET A 1 20.86 -50.52 24.86
CA MET A 1 21.70 -49.31 24.76
C MET A 1 21.56 -48.80 23.34
N LYS A 2 20.51 -48.05 23.01
CA LYS A 2 20.25 -46.64 23.38
C LYS A 2 21.41 -45.71 23.02
N LEU A 3 21.05 -44.72 22.20
CA LEU A 3 21.61 -43.39 22.13
C LEU A 3 23.07 -43.32 21.66
N LYS A 4 23.26 -42.95 20.39
CA LYS A 4 24.24 -41.94 19.92
C LYS A 4 24.44 -42.02 18.41
N LEU A 5 23.39 -41.89 17.61
CA LEU A 5 23.56 -41.65 16.16
C LEU A 5 22.29 -41.08 15.50
N LEU A 6 21.47 -40.35 16.26
CA LEU A 6 20.28 -39.67 15.74
C LEU A 6 20.18 -38.24 16.27
N LEU A 7 21.33 -37.58 16.45
CA LEU A 7 21.42 -36.19 16.90
C LEU A 7 22.26 -35.29 15.98
N ALA A 8 22.70 -35.81 14.82
CA ALA A 8 23.56 -35.09 13.89
C ALA A 8 22.86 -34.61 12.60
N GLU A 9 21.56 -34.89 12.42
CA GLU A 9 20.78 -34.43 11.26
C GLU A 9 19.60 -33.51 11.63
N ILE A 10 19.49 -33.11 12.90
CA ILE A 10 18.49 -32.12 13.37
C ILE A 10 19.10 -30.70 13.48
N LEU A 11 20.40 -30.54 13.22
CA LEU A 11 21.05 -29.24 13.12
C LEU A 11 21.23 -28.90 11.64
N LEU A 12 20.75 -27.71 11.25
CA LEU A 12 20.82 -27.07 9.91
C LEU A 12 19.56 -27.18 9.02
N LEU A 13 18.39 -27.25 9.64
CA LEU A 13 17.28 -26.39 9.19
C LEU A 13 17.15 -25.24 10.17
N VAL A 14 18.25 -24.50 10.34
CA VAL A 14 18.13 -23.09 10.65
C VAL A 14 17.51 -22.53 9.37
N ASN A 15 16.18 -22.48 9.32
CA ASN A 15 15.52 -21.50 8.49
C ASN A 15 16.09 -20.18 8.97
N SER A 16 17.14 -19.71 8.29
CA SER A 16 17.49 -18.31 8.26
C SER A 16 16.34 -17.60 7.54
N VAL A 17 15.17 -17.58 8.21
CA VAL A 17 14.27 -16.46 8.09
C VAL A 17 15.10 -15.35 8.70
N ALA A 18 15.87 -14.64 7.86
CA ALA A 18 16.30 -13.31 8.24
C ALA A 18 15.02 -12.65 8.77
N PRO A 19 14.97 -12.18 10.03
CA PRO A 19 13.79 -11.47 10.48
C PRO A 19 13.56 -10.40 9.42
N ALA A 20 12.37 -10.40 8.80
CA ALA A 20 11.98 -9.30 7.93
C ALA A 20 12.31 -8.04 8.72
N GLN A 21 13.26 -7.23 8.22
CA GLN A 21 13.71 -6.01 8.88
C GLN A 21 12.44 -5.26 9.29
N ASN A 22 12.18 -5.22 10.60
CA ASN A 22 10.87 -4.87 11.09
C ASN A 22 10.74 -3.36 11.00
N ILE A 23 10.03 -2.85 9.97
CA ILE A 23 9.86 -1.41 9.77
C ILE A 23 9.34 -0.71 11.03
N ASN A 24 8.57 -1.43 11.85
CA ASN A 24 8.04 -0.91 13.09
C ASN A 24 9.14 -0.51 14.08
N ASN A 25 10.28 -1.19 14.11
CA ASN A 25 11.40 -0.80 14.96
C ASN A 25 11.92 0.59 14.59
N TYR A 26 12.05 0.87 13.29
CA TYR A 26 12.42 2.21 12.82
C TYR A 26 11.31 3.22 13.12
N LEU A 27 10.05 2.88 12.84
CA LEU A 27 8.92 3.79 13.14
C LEU A 27 8.88 4.19 14.61
N ASP A 28 9.10 3.23 15.52
CA ASP A 28 9.13 3.45 16.96
C ASP A 28 10.35 4.31 17.36
N GLN A 29 11.55 3.93 16.90
CA GLN A 29 12.81 4.62 17.20
C GLN A 29 12.78 6.10 16.77
N TYR A 30 12.24 6.37 15.59
CA TYR A 30 12.19 7.72 15.02
C TYR A 30 10.86 8.44 15.30
N GLN A 31 9.94 7.80 16.04
CA GLN A 31 8.62 8.35 16.39
C GLN A 31 7.81 8.79 15.16
N ILE A 32 7.85 7.98 14.11
CA ILE A 32 7.16 8.18 12.84
C ILE A 32 5.81 7.48 12.90
N ILE A 33 4.72 8.23 12.70
CA ILE A 33 3.36 7.69 12.68
C ILE A 33 2.89 7.62 11.21
N PRO A 34 2.85 6.43 10.61
CA PRO A 34 2.58 6.31 9.18
C PRO A 34 1.10 6.54 8.85
N GLN A 35 0.87 7.27 7.76
CA GLN A 35 -0.43 7.41 7.11
C GLN A 35 -0.50 6.56 5.83
N MET A 36 0.58 6.51 5.06
CA MET A 36 0.76 5.56 3.96
C MET A 36 2.18 5.02 3.93
N ILE A 37 2.32 3.78 3.45
CA ILE A 37 3.58 3.07 3.39
C ILE A 37 3.69 2.29 2.10
N SER A 38 4.87 2.27 1.50
CA SER A 38 5.25 1.35 0.42
C SER A 38 6.72 1.01 0.53
N GLN A 39 7.09 -0.20 0.10
CA GLN A 39 8.48 -0.60 0.01
C GLN A 39 8.88 -0.76 -1.46
N HIS A 40 10.05 -0.25 -1.81
CA HIS A 40 10.68 -0.48 -3.10
C HIS A 40 11.30 -1.90 -3.12
N PRO A 41 11.37 -2.59 -4.27
CA PRO A 41 11.99 -3.92 -4.35
C PRO A 41 13.46 -4.01 -3.90
N ASN A 42 14.17 -2.88 -3.89
CA ASN A 42 15.53 -2.78 -3.33
C ASN A 42 15.58 -2.74 -1.78
N GLY A 43 14.42 -2.67 -1.12
CA GLY A 43 14.28 -2.62 0.34
C GLY A 43 14.08 -1.23 0.95
N GLU A 44 14.19 -0.15 0.18
CA GLU A 44 13.90 1.21 0.65
C GLU A 44 12.41 1.39 0.96
N TRP A 45 12.11 2.12 2.03
CA TRP A 45 10.75 2.41 2.46
C TRP A 45 10.38 3.85 2.18
N PHE A 46 9.16 4.06 1.66
CA PHE A 46 8.58 5.36 1.40
C PHE A 46 7.34 5.52 2.26
N ILE A 47 7.37 6.51 3.16
CA ILE A 47 6.37 6.64 4.22
C ILE A 47 5.85 8.07 4.24
N SER A 48 4.57 8.25 3.91
CA SER A 48 3.86 9.49 4.23
C SER A 48 3.44 9.42 5.70
N ALA A 49 3.98 10.28 6.55
CA ALA A 49 3.82 10.18 7.99
C ALA A 49 3.89 11.53 8.71
N ASN A 50 3.41 11.54 9.95
CA ASN A 50 3.68 12.62 10.89
C ASN A 50 4.87 12.23 11.78
N SER A 51 5.71 13.20 12.16
CA SER A 51 6.71 13.01 13.21
C SER A 51 6.64 14.16 14.21
N LYS A 52 6.75 13.88 15.52
CA LYS A 52 6.95 14.91 16.58
C LYS A 52 6.05 16.17 16.50
N GLY A 53 4.76 16.02 16.17
CA GLY A 53 3.82 17.15 16.09
C GLY A 53 4.05 18.10 14.91
N THR A 54 4.91 17.72 13.95
CA THR A 54 5.13 18.45 12.71
C THR A 54 4.09 18.07 11.67
N THR A 55 4.02 18.88 10.62
CA THR A 55 3.15 18.64 9.47
C THR A 55 3.53 17.33 8.75
N PRO A 56 2.56 16.58 8.19
CA PRO A 56 2.84 15.40 7.38
C PRO A 56 3.97 15.60 6.36
N GLN A 57 4.90 14.62 6.30
CA GLN A 57 6.08 14.59 5.44
C GLN A 57 6.20 13.24 4.74
N LEU A 58 6.93 13.22 3.63
CA LEU A 58 7.38 11.98 2.99
C LEU A 58 8.79 11.65 3.45
N PHE A 59 8.93 10.50 4.10
CA PHE A 59 10.21 9.93 4.51
C PHE A 59 10.66 8.86 3.52
N LYS A 60 11.92 8.92 3.11
CA LYS A 60 12.64 7.79 2.55
C LYS A 60 13.52 7.18 3.64
N LEU A 61 13.26 5.93 3.96
CA LEU A 61 13.96 5.13 4.94
C LEU A 61 14.78 4.09 4.21
N THR A 62 16.11 4.17 4.32
CA THR A 62 17.05 3.21 3.72
C THR A 62 17.69 2.40 4.84
N PRO A 63 17.25 1.15 5.08
CA PRO A 63 17.85 0.28 6.11
C PRO A 63 19.33 0.05 5.82
N ILE A 64 20.18 0.22 6.83
CA ILE A 64 21.63 -0.07 6.76
C ILE A 64 21.91 -1.45 7.38
N ASN A 65 21.29 -1.73 8.54
CA ASN A 65 21.34 -3.02 9.22
C ASN A 65 19.98 -3.29 9.89
N GLU A 66 19.88 -4.05 10.99
CA GLU A 66 18.61 -4.32 11.70
C GLU A 66 18.22 -3.21 12.70
N GLU A 67 19.18 -2.38 13.11
CA GLU A 67 19.04 -1.36 14.15
C GLU A 67 19.18 0.08 13.60
N GLU A 68 19.70 0.21 12.38
CA GLU A 68 20.04 1.49 11.79
C GLU A 68 19.42 1.67 10.41
N ALA A 69 18.83 2.84 10.19
CA ALA A 69 18.35 3.30 8.90
C ALA A 69 18.76 4.74 8.65
N LYS A 70 19.09 5.06 7.40
CA LYS A 70 19.18 6.44 6.93
C LYS A 70 17.77 6.97 6.68
N ILE A 71 17.49 8.19 7.15
CA ILE A 71 16.23 8.88 6.88
C ILE A 71 16.51 10.13 6.05
N ASP A 72 15.95 10.16 4.85
CA ASP A 72 15.86 11.37 4.05
C ASP A 72 14.43 11.91 4.13
N THR A 73 14.29 13.20 4.47
CA THR A 73 13.01 13.89 4.29
C THR A 73 12.94 14.38 2.85
N LEU A 74 11.95 13.91 2.11
CA LEU A 74 11.75 14.32 0.73
C LEU A 74 10.87 15.58 0.74
N ASP A 75 11.51 16.74 0.61
CA ASP A 75 10.81 18.02 0.50
C ASP A 75 10.49 18.32 -0.96
N TYR A 76 9.19 18.48 -1.25
CA TYR A 76 8.68 18.84 -2.57
C TYR A 76 8.08 20.25 -2.57
N GLY A 77 8.29 21.03 -1.50
CA GLY A 77 7.77 22.39 -1.32
C GLY A 77 6.30 22.46 -0.89
N PHE A 78 5.66 21.33 -0.56
CA PHE A 78 4.23 21.26 -0.21
C PHE A 78 3.91 20.14 0.81
N TYR A 79 2.75 20.24 1.48
CA TYR A 79 2.29 19.37 2.58
C TYR A 79 1.82 17.97 2.15
N LEU A 80 2.70 16.98 2.14
CA LEU A 80 2.38 15.62 1.68
C LEU A 80 1.37 14.88 2.55
N ASN A 81 0.22 14.51 1.97
CA ASN A 81 -0.84 13.82 2.69
C ASN A 81 -0.89 12.31 2.41
N ILE A 82 -0.44 11.85 1.23
CA ILE A 82 -0.43 10.42 0.87
C ILE A 82 0.53 10.14 -0.29
N SER A 83 1.17 8.97 -0.29
CA SER A 83 2.08 8.51 -1.35
C SER A 83 2.07 6.99 -1.52
N LYS A 84 2.37 6.50 -2.72
CA LYS A 84 2.57 5.08 -3.00
C LYS A 84 3.53 4.88 -4.17
N LEU A 85 4.47 3.96 -4.01
CA LEU A 85 5.25 3.42 -5.13
C LEU A 85 4.40 2.49 -6.01
N SER A 86 4.77 2.38 -7.29
CA SER A 86 4.38 1.27 -8.14
C SER A 86 4.93 -0.05 -7.61
N ASN A 87 4.28 -1.16 -7.96
CA ASN A 87 4.67 -2.49 -7.48
C ASN A 87 6.11 -2.90 -7.89
N ASP A 88 6.65 -2.33 -8.96
CA ASP A 88 8.05 -2.47 -9.38
C ASP A 88 9.00 -1.44 -8.76
N GLY A 89 8.46 -0.41 -8.09
CA GLY A 89 9.24 0.65 -7.45
C GLY A 89 9.65 1.80 -8.36
N ASP A 90 9.45 1.68 -9.67
CA ASP A 90 9.97 2.63 -10.67
C ASP A 90 9.23 3.97 -10.67
N HIS A 91 8.06 4.05 -10.03
CA HIS A 91 7.22 5.24 -10.05
C HIS A 91 6.68 5.56 -8.66
N LEU A 92 6.67 6.85 -8.30
CA LEU A 92 6.03 7.36 -7.10
C LEU A 92 4.85 8.25 -7.48
N LEU A 93 3.66 7.85 -7.07
CA LEU A 93 2.46 8.69 -7.11
C LEU A 93 2.24 9.28 -5.72
N TYR A 94 2.09 10.60 -5.64
CA TYR A 94 1.86 11.28 -4.37
C TYR A 94 0.85 12.41 -4.52
N ALA A 95 0.10 12.65 -3.45
CA ALA A 95 -0.90 13.71 -3.41
C ALA A 95 -0.79 14.52 -2.12
N PHE A 96 -1.08 15.81 -2.26
CA PHE A 96 -1.02 16.78 -1.18
C PHE A 96 -2.12 17.81 -1.28
N ALA A 97 -2.45 18.43 -0.15
CA ALA A 97 -3.32 19.59 -0.12
C ALA A 97 -2.44 20.84 -0.26
N ASP A 98 -2.64 21.63 -1.31
CA ASP A 98 -2.04 22.94 -1.42
C ASP A 98 -2.81 23.90 -0.51
N THR A 99 -2.26 24.24 0.65
CA THR A 99 -2.94 25.09 1.63
C THR A 99 -3.03 26.56 1.22
N ILE A 100 -2.31 26.98 0.18
CA ILE A 100 -2.37 28.34 -0.36
C ILE A 100 -3.59 28.46 -1.29
N GLN A 101 -3.85 27.41 -2.08
CA GLN A 101 -4.89 27.42 -3.11
C GLN A 101 -6.16 26.64 -2.73
N ASP A 102 -6.15 25.91 -1.60
CA ASP A 102 -7.20 24.96 -1.19
C ASP A 102 -7.54 23.92 -2.29
N VAL A 103 -6.53 23.51 -3.05
CA VAL A 103 -6.67 22.51 -4.13
C VAL A 103 -5.79 21.31 -3.82
N ARG A 104 -6.35 20.11 -3.97
CA ARG A 104 -5.56 18.88 -3.96
C ARG A 104 -4.77 18.74 -5.26
N LYS A 105 -3.47 18.50 -5.12
CA LYS A 105 -2.57 18.21 -6.24
C LYS A 105 -2.13 16.76 -6.18
N THR A 106 -1.87 16.18 -7.34
CA THR A 106 -1.37 14.80 -7.47
C THR A 106 -0.30 14.78 -8.54
N TYR A 107 0.86 14.24 -8.21
CA TYR A 107 2.02 14.21 -9.07
C TYR A 107 2.59 12.79 -9.18
N LEU A 108 3.16 12.52 -10.34
CA LEU A 108 3.90 11.31 -10.66
C LEU A 108 5.38 11.67 -10.85
N ARG A 109 6.27 10.85 -10.32
CA ARG A 109 7.72 10.92 -10.58
C ARG A 109 8.22 9.51 -10.90
N THR A 110 9.17 9.39 -11.82
CA THR A 110 9.97 8.18 -11.94
C THR A 110 11.02 8.13 -10.83
N TYR A 111 11.38 6.93 -10.39
CA TYR A 111 12.39 6.66 -9.38
C TYR A 111 13.41 5.69 -9.93
N GLU A 112 14.64 6.15 -10.12
CA GLU A 112 15.72 5.34 -10.68
C GLU A 112 17.01 5.64 -9.93
N ASN A 113 17.78 4.60 -9.60
CA ASN A 113 19.10 4.71 -8.98
C ASN A 113 19.11 5.62 -7.72
N GLY A 114 18.04 5.57 -6.93
CA GLY A 114 17.93 6.34 -5.69
C GLY A 114 17.46 7.79 -5.86
N GLN A 115 17.14 8.21 -7.09
CA GLN A 115 16.81 9.58 -7.46
C GLN A 115 15.43 9.68 -8.11
N PHE A 116 14.75 10.80 -7.90
CA PHE A 116 13.46 11.10 -8.53
C PHE A 116 13.63 12.08 -9.70
N SER A 117 12.92 11.82 -10.80
CA SER A 117 12.80 12.76 -11.94
C SER A 117 11.95 13.98 -11.60
N GLU A 118 11.81 14.96 -12.49
CA GLU A 118 10.91 16.11 -12.28
C GLU A 118 9.44 15.69 -12.13
N PRO A 119 8.64 16.38 -11.30
CA PRO A 119 7.25 16.01 -11.05
C PRO A 119 6.32 16.33 -12.23
N VAL A 120 5.51 15.34 -12.63
CA VAL A 120 4.48 15.48 -13.67
C VAL A 120 3.09 15.58 -13.05
N ASP A 121 2.29 16.58 -13.46
CA ASP A 121 0.93 16.79 -12.91
C ASP A 121 -0.03 15.70 -13.40
N PHE A 122 -0.28 14.72 -12.54
CA PHE A 122 -1.13 13.56 -12.82
C PHE A 122 -2.57 13.95 -13.15
N ARG A 123 -3.04 15.08 -12.66
CA ARG A 123 -4.41 15.56 -12.89
C ARG A 123 -4.59 16.05 -14.32
N LYS A 124 -3.54 16.60 -14.94
CA LYS A 124 -3.58 17.00 -16.35
C LYS A 124 -3.66 15.78 -17.26
N MET A 125 -2.98 14.69 -16.89
CA MET A 125 -2.97 13.43 -17.64
C MET A 125 -4.30 12.66 -17.53
N THR A 126 -5.01 12.78 -16.39
CA THR A 126 -6.17 11.93 -16.08
C THR A 126 -7.50 12.68 -15.98
N GLY A 127 -7.48 14.00 -15.80
CA GLY A 127 -8.65 14.81 -15.44
C GLY A 127 -9.18 14.57 -14.01
N LEU A 128 -8.48 13.79 -13.19
CA LEU A 128 -8.93 13.46 -11.83
C LEU A 128 -8.53 14.56 -10.84
N LYS A 129 -9.48 15.02 -10.03
CA LYS A 129 -9.26 16.13 -9.09
C LYS A 129 -8.53 15.70 -7.80
N ALA A 130 -8.89 14.54 -7.26
CA ALA A 130 -8.32 14.02 -6.02
C ALA A 130 -8.39 12.50 -5.98
N LEU A 131 -7.26 11.89 -5.62
CA LEU A 131 -7.14 10.46 -5.33
C LEU A 131 -6.94 10.27 -3.82
N THR A 132 -7.40 9.13 -3.31
CA THR A 132 -7.22 8.71 -1.92
C THR A 132 -7.02 7.21 -1.87
N TYR A 133 -6.16 6.74 -0.96
CA TYR A 133 -5.90 5.32 -0.71
C TYR A 133 -5.72 4.50 -2.01
N PHE A 134 -4.67 4.81 -2.75
CA PHE A 134 -4.40 4.24 -4.07
C PHE A 134 -3.24 3.24 -4.06
N MET A 135 -3.24 2.36 -5.06
CA MET A 135 -2.08 1.57 -5.48
C MET A 135 -1.75 1.87 -6.94
N VAL A 136 -0.50 1.59 -7.32
CA VAL A 136 -0.01 1.68 -8.69
C VAL A 136 0.57 0.31 -9.05
N ASP A 137 0.10 -0.33 -10.12
CA ASP A 137 0.68 -1.60 -10.56
C ASP A 137 1.96 -1.39 -11.39
N LYS A 138 2.63 -2.48 -11.76
CA LYS A 138 3.87 -2.47 -12.57
C LYS A 138 3.71 -1.94 -14.00
N ASN A 139 2.46 -1.80 -14.46
CA ASN A 139 2.16 -1.19 -15.76
C ASN A 139 1.69 0.25 -15.56
N GLU A 140 1.94 0.83 -14.39
CA GLU A 140 1.51 2.15 -13.95
C GLU A 140 -0.01 2.37 -13.98
N ASN A 141 -0.82 1.30 -14.00
CA ASN A 141 -2.26 1.46 -13.81
C ASN A 141 -2.53 1.84 -12.37
N VAL A 142 -3.43 2.80 -12.18
CA VAL A 142 -3.73 3.33 -10.85
C VAL A 142 -5.10 2.85 -10.40
N TYR A 143 -5.16 2.27 -9.21
CA TYR A 143 -6.39 1.81 -8.56
C TYR A 143 -6.59 2.67 -7.33
N PHE A 144 -7.76 3.27 -7.17
CA PHE A 144 -7.93 4.34 -6.20
C PHE A 144 -9.37 4.46 -5.73
N TYR A 145 -9.52 5.01 -4.53
CA TYR A 145 -10.79 5.55 -4.07
C TYR A 145 -10.86 7.04 -4.36
N THR A 146 -12.04 7.56 -4.75
CA THR A 146 -12.27 8.99 -4.88
C THR A 146 -13.65 9.41 -4.38
N TYR A 147 -13.69 10.52 -3.64
CA TYR A 147 -14.94 11.18 -3.23
C TYR A 147 -15.50 12.12 -4.31
N ALA A 148 -14.74 12.38 -5.38
CA ALA A 148 -15.05 13.40 -6.36
C ALA A 148 -15.85 12.89 -7.58
N LYS A 149 -16.17 11.58 -7.62
CA LYS A 149 -16.93 10.95 -8.70
C LYS A 149 -18.20 10.31 -8.15
N ASP A 150 -19.23 10.31 -8.98
CA ASP A 150 -20.45 9.55 -8.78
C ASP A 150 -20.58 8.46 -9.87
N PRO A 151 -20.88 7.21 -9.50
CA PRO A 151 -21.03 6.72 -8.11
C PRO A 151 -19.70 6.67 -7.34
N LYS A 152 -19.71 7.00 -6.05
CA LYS A 152 -18.52 6.85 -5.20
C LYS A 152 -18.10 5.38 -5.12
N GLY A 153 -16.79 5.11 -5.06
CA GLY A 153 -16.27 3.75 -4.98
C GLY A 153 -14.79 3.63 -5.33
N LEU A 154 -14.35 2.38 -5.51
CA LEU A 154 -13.05 2.03 -6.07
C LEU A 154 -13.08 2.10 -7.59
N TYR A 155 -12.10 2.79 -8.14
CA TYR A 155 -11.89 2.97 -9.57
C TYR A 155 -10.52 2.44 -10.00
N ARG A 156 -10.40 2.18 -11.30
CA ARG A 156 -9.12 1.97 -11.99
C ARG A 156 -9.00 2.93 -13.15
N ILE A 157 -7.79 3.39 -13.42
CA ILE A 157 -7.44 4.06 -14.66
C ILE A 157 -6.20 3.39 -15.24
N MET A 158 -6.27 3.03 -16.53
CA MET A 158 -5.18 2.32 -17.20
C MET A 158 -4.26 3.31 -17.91
N LYS A 159 -2.95 3.08 -17.84
CA LYS A 159 -1.99 3.79 -18.67
C LYS A 159 -2.16 3.33 -20.12
N THR A 160 -2.27 4.27 -21.04
CA THR A 160 -2.40 3.96 -22.48
C THR A 160 -1.12 4.27 -23.24
N ASP A 161 -0.42 5.33 -22.85
CA ASP A 161 0.90 5.72 -23.36
C ASP A 161 1.66 6.47 -22.26
N GLU A 162 2.90 6.88 -22.53
CA GLU A 162 3.80 7.56 -21.58
C GLU A 162 3.12 8.72 -20.82
N ASP A 163 2.41 9.60 -21.53
CA ASP A 163 1.75 10.80 -20.98
C ASP A 163 0.22 10.69 -20.91
N ARG A 164 -0.35 9.51 -21.13
CA ARG A 164 -1.80 9.34 -21.30
C ARG A 164 -2.38 8.20 -20.50
N TYR A 165 -3.54 8.50 -19.92
CA TYR A 165 -4.36 7.56 -19.20
C TYR A 165 -5.75 7.48 -19.82
N GLY A 166 -6.34 6.28 -19.76
CA GLY A 166 -7.69 6.03 -20.23
C GLY A 166 -8.77 6.67 -19.35
N LYS A 167 -10.02 6.29 -19.58
CA LYS A 167 -11.13 6.70 -18.71
C LYS A 167 -11.10 5.89 -17.41
N ALA A 168 -11.41 6.55 -16.29
CA ALA A 168 -11.59 5.88 -15.02
C ALA A 168 -12.81 4.93 -15.06
N GLU A 169 -12.57 3.66 -14.77
CA GLU A 169 -13.55 2.57 -14.72
C GLU A 169 -13.91 2.27 -13.26
N LEU A 170 -15.20 2.21 -12.95
CA LEU A 170 -15.67 1.81 -11.62
C LEU A 170 -15.47 0.30 -11.43
N LEU A 171 -14.73 -0.09 -10.39
CA LEU A 171 -14.52 -1.49 -10.03
C LEU A 171 -15.54 -1.98 -9.01
N LEU A 172 -15.71 -1.21 -7.93
CA LEU A 172 -16.62 -1.53 -6.82
C LEU A 172 -17.27 -0.24 -6.32
N PRO A 173 -18.60 -0.09 -6.42
CA PRO A 173 -19.30 1.06 -5.84
C PRO A 173 -19.33 0.98 -4.32
N ASN A 174 -19.51 2.13 -3.67
CA ASN A 174 -19.97 2.19 -2.28
C ASN A 174 -21.31 1.46 -2.16
N ARG A 175 -21.53 0.85 -1.00
CA ARG A 175 -22.85 0.34 -0.60
C ARG A 175 -23.43 1.25 0.47
N SER A 176 -24.72 1.10 0.76
CA SER A 176 -25.41 1.94 1.74
C SER A 176 -24.76 1.90 3.12
N ASN A 177 -24.20 0.76 3.50
CA ASN A 177 -23.65 0.51 4.83
C ASN A 177 -22.12 0.47 4.89
N TYR A 178 -21.40 0.51 3.76
CA TYR A 178 -19.94 0.44 3.77
C TYR A 178 -19.25 1.01 2.53
N VAL A 179 -17.97 1.34 2.72
CA VAL A 179 -17.10 2.00 1.75
C VAL A 179 -15.84 1.14 1.52
N PRO A 180 -15.61 0.63 0.29
CA PRO A 180 -14.38 -0.05 -0.07
C PRO A 180 -13.26 0.95 -0.39
N PHE A 181 -12.03 0.70 0.06
CA PHE A 181 -10.88 1.57 -0.18
C PHE A 181 -9.55 0.82 -0.09
N SER A 182 -8.43 1.49 -0.38
CA SER A 182 -7.08 0.92 -0.29
C SER A 182 -6.92 -0.42 -1.04
N PRO A 183 -7.14 -0.48 -2.36
CA PRO A 183 -7.06 -1.73 -3.11
C PRO A 183 -5.62 -2.24 -3.23
N LEU A 184 -5.46 -3.55 -3.35
CA LEU A 184 -4.24 -4.24 -3.74
C LEU A 184 -4.59 -5.44 -4.62
N LEU A 185 -4.12 -5.45 -5.87
CA LEU A 185 -4.23 -6.63 -6.72
C LEU A 185 -3.16 -7.67 -6.37
N LEU A 186 -3.60 -8.88 -6.05
CA LEU A 186 -2.70 -10.04 -5.95
C LEU A 186 -2.44 -10.63 -7.34
N ASP A 187 -3.46 -10.59 -8.20
CA ASP A 187 -3.41 -10.98 -9.60
C ASP A 187 -4.57 -10.30 -10.37
N GLU A 188 -4.74 -10.61 -11.66
CA GLU A 188 -5.78 -10.02 -12.51
C GLU A 188 -7.23 -10.32 -12.07
N LYS A 189 -7.40 -11.31 -11.20
CA LYS A 189 -8.69 -11.84 -10.73
C LYS A 189 -8.88 -11.72 -9.22
N THR A 190 -7.87 -11.37 -8.45
CA THR A 190 -7.93 -11.35 -6.99
C THR A 190 -7.47 -10.01 -6.46
N MET A 191 -8.36 -9.34 -5.72
CA MET A 191 -8.09 -8.04 -5.09
C MET A 191 -8.29 -8.14 -3.59
N LEU A 192 -7.29 -7.73 -2.83
CA LEU A 192 -7.47 -7.33 -1.43
C LEU A 192 -7.91 -5.87 -1.37
N LEU A 193 -8.72 -5.53 -0.39
CA LEU A 193 -9.13 -4.16 -0.13
C LEU A 193 -9.46 -3.98 1.35
N ALA A 194 -9.34 -2.76 1.84
CA ALA A 194 -9.91 -2.38 3.11
C ALA A 194 -11.38 -1.98 2.92
N GLN A 195 -12.19 -2.17 3.96
CA GLN A 195 -13.56 -1.70 3.98
C GLN A 195 -13.87 -1.12 5.36
N HIS A 196 -14.64 -0.05 5.41
CA HIS A 196 -15.19 0.48 6.65
C HIS A 196 -16.69 0.68 6.55
N GLY A 197 -17.38 0.55 7.68
CA GLY A 197 -18.79 0.86 7.78
C GLY A 197 -19.05 2.36 7.75
N VAL A 198 -20.25 2.74 7.30
CA VAL A 198 -20.75 4.12 7.42
C VAL A 198 -21.16 4.37 8.87
N ASP A 199 -22.08 3.54 9.38
CA ASP A 199 -22.60 3.65 10.75
C ASP A 199 -22.22 2.45 11.65
N ASP A 200 -21.88 1.31 11.05
CA ASP A 200 -21.54 0.07 11.77
C ASP A 200 -20.07 -0.27 11.63
N GLN A 201 -19.28 -0.04 12.68
CA GLN A 201 -17.84 -0.30 12.66
C GLN A 201 -17.49 -1.80 12.73
N SER A 202 -18.45 -2.71 12.97
CA SER A 202 -18.19 -4.16 13.01
C SER A 202 -17.80 -4.74 11.63
N VAL A 203 -18.19 -4.04 10.55
CA VAL A 203 -17.82 -4.40 9.18
C VAL A 203 -16.44 -3.90 8.79
N ASN A 204 -15.71 -3.21 9.67
CA ASN A 204 -14.34 -2.79 9.39
C ASN A 204 -13.44 -4.02 9.26
N GLY A 205 -12.59 -4.06 8.23
CA GLY A 205 -11.68 -5.17 8.03
C GLY A 205 -10.96 -5.13 6.70
N ILE A 206 -10.12 -6.15 6.49
CA ILE A 206 -9.54 -6.47 5.20
C ILE A 206 -10.43 -7.52 4.53
N TYR A 207 -10.70 -7.31 3.25
CA TYR A 207 -11.59 -8.11 2.45
C TYR A 207 -10.89 -8.57 1.18
N VAL A 208 -11.36 -9.67 0.61
CA VAL A 208 -10.99 -10.14 -0.73
C VAL A 208 -12.19 -10.05 -1.66
N SER A 209 -11.96 -9.63 -2.90
CA SER A 209 -12.92 -9.73 -4.00
C SER A 209 -12.28 -10.51 -5.15
N GLN A 210 -13.05 -11.43 -5.73
CA GLN A 210 -12.67 -12.12 -6.95
C GLN A 210 -13.35 -11.54 -8.19
N LYS A 211 -12.68 -11.63 -9.33
CA LYS A 211 -13.24 -11.26 -10.63
C LYS A 211 -13.75 -12.51 -11.35
N THR A 212 -15.06 -12.57 -11.54
CA THR A 212 -15.74 -13.67 -12.25
C THR A 212 -16.56 -13.10 -13.40
N ALA A 213 -16.43 -13.69 -14.60
CA ALA A 213 -17.09 -13.21 -15.82
C ALA A 213 -16.89 -11.70 -16.08
N GLY A 214 -15.67 -11.21 -15.80
CA GLY A 214 -15.29 -9.80 -16.00
C GLY A 214 -15.74 -8.83 -14.90
N LYS A 215 -16.46 -9.29 -13.87
CA LYS A 215 -17.00 -8.44 -12.79
C LYS A 215 -16.42 -8.81 -11.43
N TRP A 216 -16.06 -7.80 -10.65
CA TRP A 216 -15.68 -7.96 -9.26
C TRP A 216 -16.89 -8.38 -8.42
N GLN A 217 -16.73 -9.45 -7.66
CA GLN A 217 -17.75 -10.00 -6.79
C GLN A 217 -17.82 -9.21 -5.48
N THR A 218 -18.90 -9.43 -4.72
CA THR A 218 -19.02 -8.89 -3.35
C THR A 218 -17.80 -9.31 -2.53
N PRO A 219 -17.08 -8.35 -1.91
CA PRO A 219 -15.94 -8.68 -1.08
C PRO A 219 -16.34 -9.53 0.14
N VAL A 220 -15.50 -10.49 0.50
CA VAL A 220 -15.63 -11.35 1.69
C VAL A 220 -14.57 -10.96 2.72
N LYS A 221 -14.97 -10.81 3.99
CA LYS A 221 -14.07 -10.41 5.08
C LYS A 221 -13.09 -11.52 5.39
N ILE A 222 -11.85 -11.15 5.72
CA ILE A 222 -10.84 -12.04 6.27
C ILE A 222 -10.85 -11.85 7.79
N GLU A 223 -11.51 -12.73 8.55
CA GLU A 223 -11.85 -12.48 9.96
C GLU A 223 -10.65 -12.26 10.89
N ASP A 224 -9.57 -13.01 10.69
CA ASP A 224 -8.38 -12.96 11.57
C ASP A 224 -7.41 -11.83 11.19
N TRP A 225 -7.75 -11.00 10.20
CA TRP A 225 -6.91 -9.89 9.77
C TRP A 225 -7.38 -8.59 10.41
N PRO A 226 -6.51 -7.89 11.16
CA PRO A 226 -6.85 -6.59 11.72
C PRO A 226 -7.19 -5.60 10.61
N TYR A 227 -8.17 -4.75 10.89
CA TYR A 227 -8.51 -3.66 10.00
C TYR A 227 -7.31 -2.71 9.81
N GLY A 228 -7.14 -2.22 8.58
CA GLY A 228 -6.01 -1.36 8.23
C GLY A 228 -6.16 -0.73 6.85
N TRP A 229 -5.10 -0.09 6.38
CA TRP A 229 -5.04 0.56 5.06
C TRP A 229 -3.61 0.65 4.54
N SER A 230 -3.47 1.22 3.34
CA SER A 230 -2.19 1.30 2.63
C SER A 230 -1.62 -0.08 2.27
N LEU A 231 -2.50 -1.00 1.86
CA LEU A 231 -2.10 -2.32 1.35
C LEU A 231 -1.06 -2.19 0.24
N GLY A 232 -0.03 -3.04 0.27
CA GLY A 232 1.05 -3.09 -0.70
C GLY A 232 1.88 -4.36 -0.56
N PHE A 233 2.96 -4.42 -1.33
CA PHE A 233 3.96 -5.48 -1.23
C PHE A 233 5.22 -4.98 -0.52
N ASP A 234 5.86 -5.88 0.22
CA ASP A 234 7.23 -5.73 0.67
C ASP A 234 8.21 -6.11 -0.46
N LYS A 235 9.51 -5.98 -0.21
CA LYS A 235 10.58 -6.31 -1.17
C LYS A 235 10.61 -7.79 -1.60
N ASN A 236 10.01 -8.68 -0.80
CA ASN A 236 9.95 -10.11 -1.08
C ASN A 236 8.65 -10.51 -1.78
N GLY A 237 7.74 -9.56 -2.00
CA GLY A 237 6.41 -9.80 -2.57
C GLY A 237 5.36 -10.24 -1.54
N ASP A 238 5.65 -10.14 -0.25
CA ASP A 238 4.70 -10.39 0.84
C ASP A 238 3.80 -9.18 1.09
N ILE A 239 2.63 -9.40 1.69
CA ILE A 239 1.64 -8.34 1.90
C ILE A 239 2.00 -7.52 3.13
N ILE A 240 1.97 -6.20 2.96
CA ILE A 240 2.10 -5.22 4.05
C ILE A 240 0.92 -4.25 4.06
N TYR A 241 0.52 -3.81 5.24
CA TYR A 241 -0.40 -2.69 5.43
C TYR A 241 -0.28 -2.10 6.84
N ILE A 242 -0.88 -0.92 7.05
CA ILE A 242 -0.90 -0.25 8.36
C ILE A 242 -2.15 -0.69 9.11
N ASN A 243 -1.99 -1.25 10.30
CA ASN A 243 -3.07 -1.57 11.22
C ASN A 243 -3.72 -0.28 11.75
N ALA A 244 -5.05 -0.24 11.70
CA ALA A 244 -5.83 0.94 12.05
C ALA A 244 -5.75 1.34 13.53
N GLN A 245 -5.70 0.33 14.40
CA GLN A 245 -5.70 0.49 15.84
C GLN A 245 -4.30 0.81 16.35
N THR A 246 -3.30 0.02 15.94
CA THR A 246 -1.95 0.11 16.48
C THR A 246 -1.05 1.08 15.71
N ARG A 247 -1.43 1.45 14.47
CA ARG A 247 -0.59 2.20 13.51
C ARG A 247 0.72 1.50 13.15
N ARG A 248 0.85 0.22 13.49
CA ARG A 248 1.98 -0.63 13.12
C ARG A 248 1.76 -1.23 11.73
N THR A 249 2.85 -1.50 11.04
CA THR A 249 2.84 -2.28 9.80
C THR A 249 2.68 -3.75 10.13
N GLU A 250 1.66 -4.36 9.56
CA GLU A 250 1.42 -5.80 9.58
C GLU A 250 2.09 -6.46 8.38
N TYR A 251 2.47 -7.73 8.53
CA TYR A 251 3.16 -8.52 7.52
C TYR A 251 2.47 -9.87 7.34
N TYR A 252 2.19 -10.26 6.10
CA TYR A 252 1.60 -11.54 5.76
C TYR A 252 2.29 -12.17 4.56
N LYS A 253 2.79 -13.40 4.74
CA LYS A 253 3.43 -14.14 3.65
C LYS A 253 2.44 -14.43 2.54
N LEU A 254 2.79 -14.10 1.30
CA LEU A 254 1.88 -14.24 0.15
C LEU A 254 1.34 -15.68 0.02
N GLU A 255 2.17 -16.69 0.26
CA GLU A 255 1.73 -18.09 0.24
C GLU A 255 0.66 -18.41 1.29
N GLU A 256 0.76 -17.84 2.50
CA GLU A 256 -0.22 -18.03 3.57
C GLU A 256 -1.51 -17.30 3.25
N VAL A 257 -1.42 -16.10 2.66
CA VAL A 257 -2.57 -15.38 2.12
C VAL A 257 -3.28 -16.25 1.08
N GLN A 258 -2.55 -16.77 0.09
CA GLN A 258 -3.13 -17.61 -0.96
C GLN A 258 -3.81 -18.87 -0.42
N LYS A 259 -3.25 -19.50 0.63
CA LYS A 259 -3.90 -20.64 1.32
C LYS A 259 -5.20 -20.22 2.01
N THR A 260 -5.17 -19.09 2.71
CA THR A 260 -6.35 -18.51 3.37
C THR A 260 -7.46 -18.23 2.35
N LEU A 261 -7.09 -17.60 1.23
CA LEU A 261 -8.02 -17.25 0.17
C LEU A 261 -8.67 -18.48 -0.47
N LYS A 262 -7.91 -19.53 -0.77
CA LYS A 262 -8.46 -20.80 -1.32
C LYS A 262 -9.53 -21.46 -0.45
N ASN A 263 -9.53 -21.22 0.85
CA ASN A 263 -10.54 -21.76 1.76
C ASN A 263 -11.78 -20.86 1.87
N LEU A 264 -11.66 -19.61 1.44
CA LEU A 264 -12.71 -18.59 1.56
C LEU A 264 -13.56 -18.45 0.29
N ILE A 265 -13.00 -18.76 -0.88
CA ILE A 265 -13.57 -18.53 -2.20
C ILE A 265 -13.62 -19.78 -3.07
#